data_AF-A0A0Q7YWS0-F1
#
_entry.id   AF-A0A0Q7YWS0-F1
#
_cell.length_a   1.000
_cell.length_b   1.000
_cell.length_c   1.000
_cell.angle_alpha   90.00
_cell.angle_beta   90.00
_cell.angle_gamma   90.00
#
_symmetry.space_group_name_H-M   'P 1'
#
loop_
_entity.id
_entity.type
_entity.pdbx_description
1 polymer ?
#
loop_
_entity_poly.entity_id
_entity_poly.type
_entity_poly.pdbx_seq_one_letter_code
_entity_poly.pdbx_strand_id
1 'polypeptide(L)'
;MNQTVLTTGIIAGIAATLLVMGANAQPSFASVLYASSALPVLVAGLGWGNRTAIIAIITAAILGAVLVTPMFALAMAIFTLIPAGWLSHLANLARPASELGGPDHLMAWYPISDILLHLCGLVTAAVIILGMVIGYGPQLTDRMVDLMAESFNQQSPGLAPNAESLAQTKVLIVLMLPMIQGGIWVTLLFTAFYLAIRIVSRSGRALRPREDMPSALRMNRNAIFVFLAGIVLMFAGGVPAMIGATICGTFGAGFLMAGFASLHFRLRGKDWRVPALVLAYLSTMMLLPMIAIVIVGLSDTRRTIALTPARPTDNTDS
;
A
#
# COMPACT_ATOMS: atom_id res chain seq x y z
N MET A 1 -19.22 -24.34 -10.54
CA MET A 1 -18.78 -23.03 -9.98
C MET A 1 -20.04 -22.27 -9.58
N ASN A 2 -20.11 -21.66 -8.39
CA ASN A 2 -21.30 -20.91 -7.96
C ASN A 2 -21.49 -19.67 -8.86
N GLN A 3 -22.67 -19.51 -9.45
CA GLN A 3 -22.98 -18.43 -10.40
C GLN A 3 -22.72 -17.03 -9.81
N THR A 4 -22.98 -16.84 -8.51
CA THR A 4 -22.72 -15.58 -7.80
C THR A 4 -21.24 -15.23 -7.73
N VAL A 5 -20.36 -16.21 -7.61
CA VAL A 5 -18.89 -16.00 -7.56
C VAL A 5 -18.38 -15.48 -8.89
N LEU A 6 -18.88 -16.05 -10.00
CA LEU A 6 -18.51 -15.65 -11.35
C LEU A 6 -18.99 -14.24 -11.67
N THR A 7 -20.28 -13.96 -11.48
CA THR A 7 -20.88 -12.66 -11.82
C THR A 7 -20.28 -11.52 -11.00
N THR A 8 -20.09 -11.73 -9.69
CA THR A 8 -19.47 -10.72 -8.82
C THR A 8 -18.03 -10.43 -9.23
N GLY A 9 -17.26 -11.47 -9.57
CA GLY A 9 -15.88 -11.30 -10.05
C GLY A 9 -15.82 -10.48 -11.33
N ILE A 10 -16.65 -10.80 -12.32
CA ILE A 10 -16.71 -10.08 -13.59
C ILE A 10 -17.06 -8.59 -13.36
N ILE A 11 -18.11 -8.31 -12.57
CA ILE A 11 -18.54 -6.93 -12.28
C ILE A 11 -17.41 -6.15 -11.57
N ALA A 12 -16.73 -6.77 -10.61
CA ALA A 12 -15.60 -6.16 -9.92
C ALA A 12 -14.43 -5.87 -10.88
N GLY A 13 -14.14 -6.78 -11.81
CA GLY A 13 -13.11 -6.58 -12.84
C GLY A 13 -13.45 -5.45 -13.81
N ILE A 14 -14.71 -5.35 -14.24
CA ILE A 14 -15.21 -4.24 -15.06
C ILE A 14 -15.05 -2.91 -14.30
N ALA A 15 -15.51 -2.85 -13.04
CA ALA A 15 -15.40 -1.64 -12.22
C ALA A 15 -13.94 -1.22 -11.99
N ALA A 16 -13.03 -2.17 -11.73
CA ALA A 16 -11.61 -1.89 -11.61
C ALA A 16 -11.03 -1.31 -12.92
N THR A 17 -11.41 -1.88 -14.06
CA THR A 17 -10.98 -1.39 -15.38
C THR A 17 -11.46 0.04 -15.63
N LEU A 18 -12.73 0.34 -15.34
CA LEU A 18 -13.29 1.68 -15.52
C LEU A 18 -12.57 2.74 -14.66
N LEU A 19 -12.19 2.40 -13.43
CA LEU A 19 -11.40 3.28 -12.57
C LEU A 19 -10.00 3.55 -13.14
N VAL A 20 -9.36 2.52 -13.68
CA VAL A 20 -8.06 2.66 -14.37
C VAL A 20 -8.19 3.51 -15.63
N MET A 21 -9.24 3.33 -16.43
CA MET A 21 -9.49 4.17 -17.61
C MET A 21 -9.78 5.63 -17.23
N GLY A 22 -10.54 5.84 -16.15
CA GLY A 22 -10.76 7.18 -15.60
C GLY A 22 -9.46 7.85 -15.17
N ALA A 23 -8.52 7.09 -14.62
CA ALA A 23 -7.19 7.59 -14.26
C ALA A 23 -6.39 8.07 -15.49
N ASN A 24 -6.49 7.36 -16.62
CA ASN A 24 -5.88 7.77 -17.88
C ASN A 24 -6.54 9.02 -18.48
N ALA A 25 -7.85 9.18 -18.30
CA ALA A 25 -8.60 10.30 -18.84
C ALA A 25 -8.39 11.60 -18.06
N GLN A 26 -8.04 11.53 -16.77
CA GLN A 26 -7.91 12.71 -15.91
C GLN A 26 -6.60 12.71 -15.09
N PRO A 27 -5.54 13.39 -15.56
CA PRO A 27 -4.23 13.39 -14.91
C PRO A 27 -4.24 13.88 -13.46
N SER A 28 -5.08 14.86 -13.12
CA SER A 28 -5.14 15.46 -11.79
C SER A 28 -5.57 14.49 -10.68
N PHE A 29 -6.28 13.41 -11.02
CA PHE A 29 -6.75 12.40 -10.06
C PHE A 29 -6.19 11.00 -10.34
N ALA A 30 -5.22 10.90 -11.26
CA ALA A 30 -4.74 9.61 -11.77
C ALA A 30 -4.28 8.68 -10.65
N SER A 31 -3.40 9.12 -9.76
CA SER A 31 -2.88 8.27 -8.66
C SER A 31 -3.98 7.73 -7.76
N VAL A 32 -4.99 8.54 -7.45
CA VAL A 32 -6.11 8.15 -6.58
C VAL A 32 -7.02 7.15 -7.30
N LEU A 33 -7.36 7.41 -8.56
CA LEU A 33 -8.21 6.53 -9.36
C LEU A 33 -7.52 5.19 -9.65
N TYR A 34 -6.23 5.21 -9.97
CA TYR A 34 -5.43 4.00 -10.14
C TYR A 34 -5.41 3.15 -8.87
N ALA A 35 -5.13 3.74 -7.71
CA ALA A 35 -5.17 2.99 -6.46
C ALA A 35 -6.59 2.52 -6.10
N SER A 36 -7.61 3.33 -6.43
CA SER A 36 -9.01 2.98 -6.20
C SER A 36 -9.44 1.77 -7.02
N SER A 37 -8.78 1.46 -8.15
CA SER A 37 -9.05 0.24 -8.92
C SER A 37 -8.79 -1.06 -8.14
N ALA A 38 -8.00 -1.01 -7.05
CA ALA A 38 -7.86 -2.13 -6.12
C ALA A 38 -9.14 -2.40 -5.32
N LEU A 39 -9.99 -1.39 -5.07
CA LEU A 39 -11.17 -1.49 -4.21
C LEU A 39 -12.17 -2.56 -4.68
N PRO A 40 -12.61 -2.60 -5.96
CA PRO A 40 -13.53 -3.64 -6.41
C PRO A 40 -12.99 -5.05 -6.22
N VAL A 41 -11.69 -5.27 -6.51
CA VAL A 41 -11.02 -6.58 -6.34
C VAL A 41 -10.94 -6.96 -4.86
N LEU A 42 -10.57 -6.02 -3.98
CA LEU A 42 -10.55 -6.21 -2.54
C LEU A 42 -11.93 -6.55 -1.99
N VAL A 43 -12.96 -5.80 -2.37
CA VAL A 43 -14.35 -6.03 -1.92
C VAL A 43 -14.85 -7.41 -2.36
N ALA A 44 -14.58 -7.77 -3.62
CA ALA A 44 -14.91 -9.09 -4.16
C ALA A 44 -14.20 -10.22 -3.42
N GLY A 45 -12.88 -10.09 -3.20
CA GLY A 45 -12.08 -11.10 -2.51
C GLY A 45 -12.44 -11.26 -1.03
N LEU A 46 -12.63 -10.15 -0.33
CA LEU A 46 -12.99 -10.15 1.10
C LEU A 46 -14.39 -10.74 1.31
N GLY A 47 -15.36 -10.43 0.45
CA GLY A 47 -16.76 -10.85 0.64
C GLY A 47 -17.13 -12.21 0.04
N TRP A 48 -16.43 -12.68 -1.00
CA TRP A 48 -16.77 -13.92 -1.73
C TRP A 48 -15.60 -14.88 -1.91
N GLY A 49 -14.40 -14.53 -1.40
CA GLY A 49 -13.22 -15.38 -1.38
C GLY A 49 -12.32 -15.27 -2.61
N ASN A 50 -11.20 -16.00 -2.57
CA ASN A 50 -10.12 -15.89 -3.57
C ASN A 50 -10.58 -16.09 -5.01
N ARG A 51 -11.50 -17.02 -5.27
CA ARG A 51 -11.96 -17.32 -6.63
C ARG A 51 -12.59 -16.08 -7.27
N THR A 52 -13.37 -15.31 -6.51
CA THR A 52 -13.99 -14.07 -7.01
C THR A 52 -12.93 -12.99 -7.29
N ALA A 53 -11.92 -12.84 -6.43
CA ALA A 53 -10.81 -11.91 -6.67
C ALA A 53 -10.01 -12.29 -7.93
N ILE A 54 -9.70 -13.58 -8.12
CA ILE A 54 -8.98 -14.07 -9.30
C ILE A 54 -9.77 -13.77 -10.58
N ILE A 55 -11.09 -14.04 -10.58
CA ILE A 55 -11.97 -13.72 -11.72
C ILE A 55 -11.95 -12.21 -11.99
N ALA A 56 -12.03 -11.37 -10.96
CA ALA A 56 -11.96 -9.92 -11.13
C ALA A 56 -10.64 -9.44 -11.75
N ILE A 57 -9.51 -10.00 -11.30
CA ILE A 57 -8.19 -9.69 -11.86
C ILE A 57 -8.10 -10.12 -13.32
N ILE A 58 -8.55 -11.34 -13.65
CA ILE A 58 -8.54 -11.86 -15.02
C ILE A 58 -9.44 -11.00 -15.92
N THR A 59 -10.66 -10.70 -15.49
CA THR A 59 -11.56 -9.82 -16.25
C THR A 59 -10.94 -8.46 -16.50
N ALA A 60 -10.35 -7.83 -15.49
CA ALA A 60 -9.69 -6.53 -15.65
C ALA A 60 -8.46 -6.59 -16.55
N ALA A 61 -7.67 -7.67 -16.48
CA ALA A 61 -6.51 -7.87 -17.34
C ALA A 61 -6.92 -8.06 -18.82
N ILE A 62 -7.95 -8.87 -19.09
CA ILE A 62 -8.48 -9.05 -20.45
C ILE A 62 -8.98 -7.71 -21.00
N LEU A 63 -9.78 -6.98 -20.23
CA LEU A 63 -10.31 -5.68 -20.66
C LEU A 63 -9.19 -4.66 -20.86
N GLY A 64 -8.23 -4.56 -19.93
CA GLY A 64 -7.08 -3.67 -20.07
C GLY A 64 -6.23 -3.98 -21.31
N ALA A 65 -6.10 -5.26 -21.67
CA ALA A 65 -5.32 -5.68 -22.82
C ALA A 65 -5.99 -5.29 -24.14
N VAL A 66 -7.32 -5.46 -24.19
CA VAL A 66 -8.14 -5.13 -25.37
C VAL A 66 -8.35 -3.62 -25.52
N LEU A 67 -8.56 -2.89 -24.42
CA LEU A 67 -8.93 -1.47 -24.43
C LEU A 67 -7.72 -0.51 -24.43
N VAL A 68 -6.56 -0.96 -23.96
CA VAL A 68 -5.35 -0.12 -23.87
C VAL A 68 -4.18 -0.78 -24.57
N THR A 69 -3.45 -1.67 -23.89
CA THR A 69 -2.39 -2.50 -24.47
C THR A 69 -2.14 -3.73 -23.58
N PRO A 70 -1.60 -4.84 -24.11
CA PRO A 70 -1.19 -5.98 -23.29
C PRO A 70 -0.19 -5.64 -22.19
N MET A 71 0.76 -4.74 -22.47
CA MET A 71 1.77 -4.31 -21.49
C MET A 71 1.14 -3.50 -20.35
N PHE A 72 0.18 -2.64 -20.68
CA PHE A 72 -0.61 -1.89 -19.70
C PHE A 72 -1.41 -2.83 -18.78
N ALA A 73 -2.08 -3.82 -19.36
CA ALA A 73 -2.83 -4.83 -18.61
C ALA A 73 -1.96 -5.60 -17.62
N LEU A 74 -0.77 -6.00 -18.06
CA LEU A 74 0.22 -6.67 -17.23
C LEU A 74 0.69 -5.76 -16.09
N ALA A 75 1.02 -4.49 -16.39
CA ALA A 75 1.43 -3.52 -15.39
C ALA A 75 0.34 -3.28 -14.32
N MET A 76 -0.91 -3.01 -14.73
CA MET A 76 -2.00 -2.79 -13.77
C MET A 76 -2.31 -4.05 -12.94
N ALA A 77 -2.24 -5.24 -13.54
CA ALA A 77 -2.47 -6.49 -12.84
C ALA A 77 -1.39 -6.74 -11.77
N ILE A 78 -0.10 -6.63 -12.15
CA ILE A 78 1.03 -6.90 -11.25
C ILE A 78 1.12 -5.86 -10.14
N PHE A 79 1.00 -4.57 -10.48
CA PHE A 79 1.30 -3.50 -9.53
C PHE A 79 0.13 -3.15 -8.62
N THR A 80 -1.10 -3.45 -9.02
CA THR A 80 -2.30 -3.00 -8.29
C THR A 80 -3.23 -4.17 -7.95
N LEU A 81 -3.67 -4.94 -8.95
CA LEU A 81 -4.78 -5.87 -8.75
C LEU A 81 -4.36 -7.19 -8.08
N ILE A 82 -3.17 -7.72 -8.38
CA ILE A 82 -2.63 -8.90 -7.72
C ILE A 82 -2.34 -8.61 -6.23
N PRO A 83 -1.67 -7.50 -5.86
CA PRO A 83 -1.55 -7.10 -4.46
C PRO A 83 -2.90 -6.98 -3.76
N ALA A 84 -3.89 -6.37 -4.41
CA ALA A 84 -5.25 -6.28 -3.90
C ALA A 84 -5.88 -7.66 -3.62
N GLY A 85 -5.82 -8.58 -4.59
CA GLY A 85 -6.29 -9.95 -4.42
C GLY A 85 -5.55 -10.69 -3.30
N TRP A 86 -4.22 -10.54 -3.23
CA TRP A 86 -3.39 -11.15 -2.20
C TRP A 86 -3.73 -10.64 -0.79
N LEU A 87 -3.92 -9.33 -0.62
CA LEU A 87 -4.34 -8.74 0.66
C LEU A 87 -5.70 -9.27 1.11
N SER A 88 -6.65 -9.40 0.18
CA SER A 88 -7.97 -9.97 0.47
C SER A 88 -7.88 -11.43 0.92
N HIS A 89 -6.96 -12.20 0.30
CA HIS A 89 -6.68 -13.57 0.69
C HIS A 89 -6.14 -13.64 2.11
N LEU A 90 -5.04 -12.93 2.40
CA LEU A 90 -4.43 -12.91 3.72
C LEU A 90 -5.42 -12.47 4.80
N ALA A 91 -6.24 -11.46 4.51
CA ALA A 91 -7.21 -10.95 5.47
C ALA A 91 -8.29 -11.96 5.86
N ASN A 92 -8.59 -12.91 4.96
CA ASN A 92 -9.56 -13.99 5.17
C ASN A 92 -8.94 -15.26 5.76
N LEU A 93 -7.61 -15.34 5.90
CA LEU A 93 -6.98 -16.45 6.60
C LEU A 93 -7.27 -16.37 8.10
N ALA A 94 -7.78 -17.47 8.63
CA ALA A 94 -7.99 -17.68 10.06
C ALA A 94 -7.69 -19.15 10.39
N ARG A 95 -7.27 -19.41 11.63
CA ARG A 95 -7.05 -20.75 12.15
C ARG A 95 -7.58 -20.87 13.58
N PRO A 96 -7.88 -22.07 14.09
CA PRO A 96 -8.25 -22.26 15.49
C PRO A 96 -7.24 -21.59 16.43
N ALA A 97 -7.73 -20.85 17.43
CA ALA A 97 -6.87 -20.15 18.37
C ALA A 97 -6.10 -21.12 19.29
N SER A 98 -6.59 -22.35 19.46
CA SER A 98 -5.92 -23.44 20.18
C SER A 98 -4.56 -23.82 19.59
N GLU A 99 -4.38 -23.72 18.26
CA GLU A 99 -3.08 -23.91 17.60
C GLU A 99 -2.04 -22.85 18.01
N LEU A 100 -2.49 -21.76 18.63
CA LEU A 100 -1.68 -20.66 19.14
C LEU A 100 -1.61 -20.63 20.67
N GLY A 101 -2.13 -21.65 21.35
CA GLY A 101 -2.27 -21.68 22.81
C GLY A 101 -3.40 -20.81 23.35
N GLY A 102 -4.34 -20.41 22.50
CA GLY A 102 -5.57 -19.70 22.87
C GLY A 102 -6.78 -20.63 23.09
N PRO A 103 -7.98 -20.09 23.34
CA PRO A 103 -9.17 -20.89 23.61
C PRO A 103 -9.68 -21.69 22.40
N ASP A 104 -10.14 -22.93 22.62
CA ASP A 104 -10.60 -23.85 21.56
C ASP A 104 -11.80 -23.37 20.73
N HIS A 105 -12.64 -22.51 21.31
CA HIS A 105 -13.87 -22.00 20.68
C HIS A 105 -13.64 -20.71 19.88
N LEU A 106 -12.40 -20.24 19.76
CA LEU A 106 -12.07 -19.01 19.06
C LEU A 106 -11.24 -19.28 17.80
N MET A 107 -11.41 -18.43 16.80
CA MET A 107 -10.61 -18.34 15.59
C MET A 107 -9.63 -17.18 15.70
N ALA A 108 -8.36 -17.45 15.42
CA ALA A 108 -7.29 -16.48 15.32
C ALA A 108 -7.10 -16.04 13.86
N TRP A 109 -7.29 -14.74 13.61
CA TRP A 109 -7.18 -14.14 12.29
C TRP A 109 -5.73 -13.79 11.95
N TYR A 110 -5.41 -13.83 10.65
CA TYR A 110 -4.10 -13.44 10.16
C TYR A 110 -3.77 -11.97 10.53
N PRO A 111 -2.63 -11.69 11.19
CA PRO A 111 -2.38 -10.38 11.80
C PRO A 111 -2.28 -9.24 10.78
N ILE A 112 -2.85 -8.09 11.12
CA ILE A 112 -2.76 -6.87 10.29
C ILE A 112 -1.29 -6.47 10.06
N SER A 113 -0.43 -6.68 11.07
CA SER A 113 1.01 -6.43 10.95
C SER A 113 1.68 -7.22 9.83
N ASP A 114 1.21 -8.44 9.61
CA ASP A 114 1.76 -9.33 8.60
C ASP A 114 1.18 -8.98 7.22
N ILE A 115 -0.09 -8.58 7.16
CA ILE A 115 -0.71 -8.04 5.93
C ILE A 115 0.05 -6.78 5.46
N LEU A 116 0.35 -5.85 6.38
CA LEU A 116 1.10 -4.64 6.05
C LEU A 116 2.53 -4.96 5.60
N LEU A 117 3.20 -5.95 6.21
CA LEU A 117 4.51 -6.42 5.77
C LEU A 117 4.47 -6.91 4.32
N HIS A 118 3.48 -7.75 3.97
CA HIS A 118 3.31 -8.25 2.60
C HIS A 118 3.01 -7.11 1.62
N LEU A 119 2.18 -6.14 2.02
CA LEU A 119 1.92 -4.96 1.22
C LEU A 119 3.22 -4.20 0.90
N CYS A 120 4.04 -3.91 1.91
CA CYS A 120 5.30 -3.21 1.73
C CYS A 120 6.24 -3.98 0.79
N GLY A 121 6.37 -5.30 0.99
CA GLY A 121 7.18 -6.17 0.14
C GLY A 121 6.69 -6.20 -1.32
N LEU A 122 5.39 -6.38 -1.53
CA LEU A 122 4.79 -6.41 -2.87
C LEU A 122 4.95 -5.07 -3.60
N VAL A 123 4.71 -3.95 -2.92
CA VAL A 123 4.91 -2.61 -3.51
C VAL A 123 6.39 -2.36 -3.81
N THR A 124 7.30 -2.81 -2.95
CA THR A 124 8.74 -2.69 -3.20
C THR A 124 9.14 -3.44 -4.48
N ALA A 125 8.72 -4.70 -4.59
CA ALA A 125 8.99 -5.50 -5.79
C ALA A 125 8.35 -4.87 -7.03
N ALA A 126 7.10 -4.41 -6.92
CA ALA A 126 6.38 -3.72 -7.98
C ALA A 126 7.14 -2.47 -8.48
N VAL A 127 7.56 -1.59 -7.58
CA VAL A 127 8.27 -0.34 -7.95
C VAL A 127 9.63 -0.64 -8.57
N ILE A 128 10.37 -1.63 -8.06
CA ILE A 128 11.66 -2.04 -8.64
C ILE A 128 11.45 -2.62 -10.05
N ILE A 129 10.48 -3.52 -10.23
CA ILE A 129 10.15 -4.11 -11.53
C ILE A 129 9.71 -3.03 -12.51
N LEU A 130 8.84 -2.11 -12.10
CA LEU A 130 8.41 -0.99 -12.93
C LEU A 130 9.61 -0.13 -13.33
N GLY A 131 10.49 0.19 -12.39
CA GLY A 131 11.73 0.92 -12.64
C GLY A 131 12.60 0.24 -13.70
N MET A 132 12.79 -1.08 -13.61
CA MET A 132 13.53 -1.84 -14.62
C MET A 132 12.85 -1.80 -16.00
N VAL A 133 11.53 -1.97 -16.04
CA VAL A 133 10.74 -1.97 -17.29
C VAL A 133 10.82 -0.63 -18.02
N ILE A 134 10.76 0.49 -17.28
CA ILE A 134 10.80 1.83 -17.88
C ILE A 134 12.22 2.37 -18.06
N GLY A 135 13.25 1.62 -17.65
CA GLY A 135 14.64 2.08 -17.69
C GLY A 135 14.91 3.24 -16.72
N TYR A 136 14.30 3.21 -15.53
CA TYR A 136 14.50 4.21 -14.50
C TYR A 136 15.96 4.26 -14.03
N GLY A 137 16.54 5.45 -13.98
CA GLY A 137 17.91 5.66 -13.53
C GLY A 137 18.40 7.10 -13.74
N PRO A 138 19.71 7.35 -13.56
CA PRO A 138 20.31 8.66 -13.72
C PRO A 138 20.02 9.28 -15.09
N GLN A 139 20.10 8.52 -16.18
CA GLN A 139 19.88 9.06 -17.53
C GLN A 139 18.49 9.69 -17.70
N LEU A 140 17.47 9.03 -17.14
CA LEU A 140 16.09 9.50 -17.20
C LEU A 140 15.89 10.71 -16.26
N THR A 141 16.41 10.64 -15.03
CA THR A 141 16.22 11.68 -14.01
C THR A 141 17.07 12.92 -14.23
N ASP A 142 18.30 12.77 -14.69
CA ASP A 142 19.18 13.86 -15.09
C ASP A 142 18.54 14.71 -16.18
N ARG A 143 17.95 14.06 -17.20
CA ARG A 143 17.24 14.76 -18.27
C ARG A 143 16.04 15.57 -17.74
N MET A 144 15.30 15.03 -16.76
CA MET A 144 14.22 15.79 -16.13
C MET A 144 14.74 17.01 -15.39
N VAL A 145 15.83 16.85 -14.62
CA VAL A 145 16.47 17.94 -13.88
C VAL A 145 17.01 19.00 -14.82
N ASP A 146 17.66 18.60 -15.92
CA ASP A 146 18.21 19.51 -16.92
C ASP A 146 17.10 20.33 -17.59
N LEU A 147 15.99 19.70 -17.99
CA LEU A 147 14.82 20.40 -18.54
C LEU A 147 14.18 21.37 -17.54
N MET A 148 14.09 20.99 -16.26
CA MET A 148 13.59 21.87 -15.20
C MET A 148 14.51 23.08 -14.99
N ALA A 149 15.83 22.86 -14.99
CA ALA A 149 16.83 23.92 -14.84
C ALA A 149 16.81 24.88 -16.03
N GLU A 150 16.69 24.36 -17.26
CA GLU A 150 16.51 25.18 -18.47
C GLU A 150 15.23 26.04 -18.39
N SER A 151 14.10 25.45 -18.01
CA SER A 151 12.84 26.17 -17.85
C SER A 151 12.93 27.26 -16.77
N PHE A 152 13.58 26.96 -15.64
CA PHE A 152 13.81 27.92 -14.57
C PHE A 152 14.70 29.08 -15.02
N ASN A 153 15.76 28.79 -15.77
CA ASN A 153 16.65 29.82 -16.32
C ASN A 153 15.95 30.74 -17.32
N GLN A 154 14.99 30.23 -18.09
CA GLN A 154 14.17 31.06 -18.99
C GLN A 154 13.25 32.01 -18.21
N GLN A 155 12.70 31.58 -17.07
CA GLN A 155 11.80 32.38 -16.24
C GLN A 155 12.54 33.36 -15.32
N SER A 156 13.75 33.03 -14.88
CA SER A 156 14.55 33.84 -13.95
C SER A 156 16.01 33.92 -14.40
N PRO A 157 16.32 34.68 -15.46
CA PRO A 157 17.68 34.86 -15.95
C PRO A 157 18.51 35.60 -14.89
N GLY A 158 19.33 34.88 -14.14
CA GLY A 158 20.18 35.43 -13.06
C GLY A 158 20.14 34.67 -11.74
N LEU A 159 19.15 33.78 -11.56
CA LEU A 159 19.07 32.85 -10.41
C LEU A 159 19.42 31.41 -10.80
N ALA A 160 20.16 31.23 -11.89
CA ALA A 160 20.49 29.91 -12.42
C ALA A 160 21.21 29.05 -11.36
N PRO A 161 20.76 27.79 -11.14
CA PRO A 161 21.45 26.89 -10.22
C PRO A 161 22.91 26.73 -10.64
N ASN A 162 23.83 26.85 -9.68
CA ASN A 162 25.24 26.54 -9.96
C ASN A 162 25.39 25.02 -10.25
N ALA A 163 26.46 24.65 -10.94
CA ALA A 163 26.68 23.27 -11.38
C ALA A 163 26.70 22.26 -10.22
N GLU A 164 27.18 22.67 -9.05
CA GLU A 164 27.20 21.85 -7.84
C GLU A 164 25.79 21.57 -7.30
N SER A 165 24.95 22.60 -7.18
CA SER A 165 23.54 22.45 -6.75
C SER A 165 22.76 21.58 -7.73
N LEU A 166 23.03 21.71 -9.03
CA LEU A 166 22.42 20.87 -10.05
C LEU A 166 22.81 19.40 -9.87
N ALA A 167 24.11 19.12 -9.65
CA ALA A 167 24.60 17.77 -9.40
C ALA A 167 24.00 17.15 -8.14
N GLN A 168 23.91 17.93 -7.05
CA GLN A 168 23.24 17.48 -5.82
C GLN A 168 21.75 17.19 -6.05
N THR A 169 21.07 18.04 -6.82
CA THR A 169 19.65 17.84 -7.17
C THR A 169 19.44 16.54 -7.95
N LYS A 170 20.32 16.23 -8.92
CA LYS A 170 20.27 14.96 -9.67
C LYS A 170 20.35 13.74 -8.75
N VAL A 171 21.32 13.74 -7.82
CA VAL A 171 21.49 12.67 -6.83
C VAL A 171 20.27 12.56 -5.91
N LEU A 172 19.66 13.68 -5.51
CA LEU A 172 18.45 13.66 -4.69
C LEU A 172 17.25 13.10 -5.46
N ILE A 173 17.00 13.58 -6.67
CA ILE A 173 15.82 13.17 -7.46
C ILE A 173 15.85 11.67 -7.79
N VAL A 174 17.02 11.11 -8.15
CA VAL A 174 17.12 9.69 -8.50
C VAL A 174 16.81 8.75 -7.31
N LEU A 175 17.00 9.22 -6.07
CA LEU A 175 16.68 8.45 -4.87
C LEU A 175 15.28 8.78 -4.32
N MET A 176 14.87 10.05 -4.36
CA MET A 176 13.62 10.49 -3.76
C MET A 176 12.40 10.02 -4.54
N LEU A 177 12.45 9.97 -5.88
CA LEU A 177 11.31 9.54 -6.68
C LEU A 177 10.82 8.13 -6.32
N PRO A 178 11.65 7.06 -6.34
CA PRO A 178 11.18 5.72 -5.98
C PRO A 178 10.80 5.61 -4.50
N MET A 179 11.49 6.34 -3.62
CA MET A 179 11.14 6.41 -2.20
C MET A 179 9.73 6.98 -1.98
N ILE A 180 9.45 8.15 -2.54
CA ILE A 180 8.14 8.81 -2.43
C ILE A 180 7.07 7.96 -3.12
N GLN A 181 7.36 7.47 -4.32
CA GLN A 181 6.43 6.65 -5.10
C GLN A 181 6.02 5.38 -4.34
N GLY A 182 6.99 4.67 -3.76
CA GLY A 182 6.73 3.47 -2.96
C GLY A 182 5.89 3.78 -1.72
N GLY A 183 6.23 4.85 -0.99
CA GLY A 183 5.50 5.25 0.21
C GLY A 183 4.05 5.67 -0.08
N ILE A 184 3.82 6.43 -1.16
CA ILE A 184 2.49 6.81 -1.62
C ILE A 184 1.68 5.55 -1.97
N TRP A 185 2.26 4.62 -2.73
CA TRP A 185 1.55 3.40 -3.13
C TRP A 185 1.14 2.50 -1.96
N VAL A 186 2.04 2.30 -0.99
CA VAL A 186 1.72 1.55 0.24
C VAL A 186 0.55 2.23 0.97
N THR A 187 0.59 3.55 1.12
CA THR A 187 -0.46 4.30 1.81
C THR A 187 -1.80 4.21 1.08
N LEU A 188 -1.81 4.37 -0.24
CA LEU A 188 -3.03 4.33 -1.05
C LEU A 188 -3.65 2.92 -1.09
N LEU A 189 -2.86 1.87 -1.30
CA LEU A 189 -3.36 0.49 -1.32
C LEU A 189 -3.82 0.02 0.07
N PHE A 190 -3.14 0.43 1.14
CA PHE A 190 -3.61 0.17 2.49
C PHE A 190 -4.92 0.92 2.78
N THR A 191 -5.05 2.16 2.29
CA THR A 191 -6.30 2.92 2.40
C THR A 191 -7.44 2.21 1.65
N ALA A 192 -7.18 1.71 0.44
CA ALA A 192 -8.13 0.90 -0.30
C ALA A 192 -8.53 -0.36 0.50
N PHE A 193 -7.57 -1.08 1.07
CA PHE A 193 -7.83 -2.23 1.93
C PHE A 193 -8.71 -1.87 3.15
N TYR A 194 -8.38 -0.78 3.85
CA TYR A 194 -9.15 -0.28 4.99
C TYR A 194 -10.60 0.06 4.61
N LEU A 195 -10.81 0.72 3.47
CA LEU A 195 -12.13 1.04 2.96
C LEU A 195 -12.89 -0.21 2.51
N ALA A 196 -12.23 -1.18 1.88
CA ALA A 196 -12.85 -2.43 1.45
C ALA A 196 -13.37 -3.24 2.65
N ILE A 197 -12.61 -3.34 3.75
CA ILE A 197 -13.09 -3.96 4.99
C ILE A 197 -14.37 -3.26 5.48
N ARG A 198 -14.41 -1.92 5.45
CA ARG A 198 -15.58 -1.14 5.87
C ARG A 198 -16.80 -1.42 5.01
N ILE A 199 -16.61 -1.50 3.68
CA ILE A 199 -17.69 -1.77 2.72
C ILE A 199 -18.25 -3.18 2.94
N VAL A 200 -17.38 -4.18 2.99
CA VAL A 200 -17.78 -5.60 3.12
C VAL A 200 -18.38 -5.91 4.50
N SER A 201 -17.91 -5.24 5.55
CA SER A 201 -18.51 -5.38 6.89
C SER A 201 -19.95 -4.86 6.92
N ARG A 202 -20.23 -3.74 6.23
CA ARG A 202 -21.58 -3.18 6.15
C ARG A 202 -22.54 -4.01 5.29
N SER A 203 -22.02 -4.77 4.33
CA SER A 203 -22.84 -5.68 3.52
C SER A 203 -23.12 -7.02 4.20
N GLY A 204 -22.66 -7.23 5.45
CA GLY A 204 -22.85 -8.48 6.19
C GLY A 204 -22.07 -9.67 5.64
N ARG A 205 -21.10 -9.44 4.74
CA ARG A 205 -20.31 -10.49 4.08
C ARG A 205 -18.89 -10.63 4.60
N ALA A 206 -18.47 -9.76 5.51
CA ALA A 206 -17.13 -9.83 6.07
C ALA A 206 -16.95 -11.11 6.89
N LEU A 207 -15.94 -11.90 6.54
CA LEU A 207 -15.52 -13.04 7.34
C LEU A 207 -14.74 -12.57 8.57
N ARG A 208 -13.79 -11.65 8.36
CA ARG A 208 -12.96 -11.05 9.41
C ARG A 208 -13.77 -9.99 10.19
N PRO A 209 -13.73 -9.98 11.52
CA PRO A 209 -14.31 -8.89 12.30
C PRO A 209 -13.58 -7.57 12.01
N ARG A 210 -14.29 -6.47 12.21
CA ARG A 210 -13.67 -5.15 12.08
C ARG A 210 -12.81 -4.88 13.31
N GLU A 211 -11.50 -4.86 13.11
CA GLU A 211 -10.57 -4.45 14.16
C GLU A 211 -10.45 -2.94 14.29
N ASP A 212 -10.04 -2.53 15.49
CA ASP A 212 -9.76 -1.15 15.82
C ASP A 212 -8.35 -0.76 15.38
N MET A 213 -8.23 -0.08 14.22
CA MET A 213 -6.93 0.22 13.60
C MET A 213 -5.94 0.97 14.52
N PRO A 214 -6.32 1.98 15.31
CA PRO A 214 -5.37 2.62 16.23
C PRO A 214 -4.70 1.65 17.20
N SER A 215 -5.41 0.62 17.68
CA SER A 215 -4.83 -0.40 18.56
C SER A 215 -4.14 -1.53 17.81
N ALA A 216 -4.67 -1.93 16.65
CA ALA A 216 -4.24 -3.14 15.92
C ALA A 216 -3.19 -2.91 14.82
N LEU A 217 -3.16 -1.72 14.20
CA LEU A 217 -2.24 -1.44 13.08
C LEU A 217 -0.83 -1.16 13.59
N ARG A 218 0.04 -2.16 13.48
CA ARG A 218 1.48 -2.08 13.78
C ARG A 218 2.26 -2.76 12.66
N MET A 219 3.56 -2.51 12.57
CA MET A 219 4.43 -3.23 11.64
C MET A 219 4.87 -4.56 12.24
N ASN A 220 5.06 -5.58 11.39
CA ASN A 220 5.70 -6.82 11.81
C ASN A 220 7.14 -6.53 12.27
N ARG A 221 7.58 -7.13 13.38
CA ARG A 221 8.94 -6.96 13.93
C ARG A 221 10.06 -7.16 12.91
N ASN A 222 9.90 -8.10 11.97
CA ASN A 222 10.91 -8.37 10.94
C ASN A 222 11.06 -7.21 9.94
N ALA A 223 10.06 -6.34 9.82
CA ALA A 223 10.12 -5.15 8.97
C ALA A 223 11.25 -4.20 9.37
N ILE A 224 11.68 -4.21 10.65
CA ILE A 224 12.78 -3.39 11.14
C ILE A 224 14.07 -3.74 10.40
N PHE A 225 14.36 -5.03 10.23
CA PHE A 225 15.57 -5.49 9.54
C PHE A 225 15.56 -5.16 8.05
N VAL A 226 14.39 -5.27 7.41
CA VAL A 226 14.25 -4.92 5.99
C VAL A 226 14.42 -3.41 5.80
N PHE A 227 13.82 -2.59 6.67
CA PHE A 227 13.99 -1.15 6.62
C PHE A 227 15.43 -0.73 6.87
N LEU A 228 16.11 -1.33 7.85
CA LEU A 228 17.53 -1.10 8.10
C LEU A 228 18.40 -1.48 6.90
N ALA A 229 18.13 -2.63 6.26
CA ALA A 229 18.82 -3.02 5.04
C ALA A 229 18.61 -2.00 3.91
N GLY A 230 17.40 -1.47 3.76
CA GLY A 230 17.09 -0.39 2.82
C GLY A 230 17.94 0.86 3.08
N ILE A 231 18.05 1.29 4.34
CA ILE A 231 18.87 2.44 4.73
C ILE A 231 20.33 2.20 4.38
N VAL A 232 20.88 1.02 4.72
CA VAL A 232 22.28 0.68 4.43
C VAL A 232 22.54 0.66 2.92
N LEU A 233 21.61 0.10 2.13
CA LEU A 233 21.74 0.05 0.67
C LEU A 233 21.78 1.44 0.02
N MET A 234 21.14 2.46 0.60
CA MET A 234 21.21 3.83 0.07
C MET A 234 22.64 4.39 0.03
N PHE A 235 23.56 3.88 0.86
CA PHE A 235 24.96 4.31 0.88
C PHE A 235 25.84 3.59 -0.15
N ALA A 236 25.35 2.52 -0.80
CA ALA A 236 26.12 1.72 -1.74
C ALA A 236 26.27 2.36 -3.14
N GLY A 237 25.54 3.45 -3.41
CA GLY A 237 25.50 4.10 -4.73
C GLY A 237 24.79 3.28 -5.81
N GLY A 238 24.64 3.86 -7.00
CA GLY A 238 24.10 3.18 -8.20
C GLY A 238 22.73 2.51 -8.00
N VAL A 239 22.55 1.35 -8.64
CA VAL A 239 21.32 0.54 -8.56
C VAL A 239 21.00 0.09 -7.12
N PRO A 240 21.97 -0.40 -6.31
CA PRO A 240 21.71 -0.71 -4.90
C PRO A 240 21.09 0.45 -4.12
N ALA A 241 21.55 1.69 -4.34
CA ALA A 241 20.99 2.86 -3.66
C ALA A 241 19.53 3.14 -4.05
N MET A 242 19.17 2.98 -5.32
CA MET A 242 17.78 3.13 -5.78
C MET A 242 16.86 2.05 -5.20
N ILE A 243 17.35 0.81 -5.07
CA ILE A 243 16.63 -0.27 -4.38
C ILE A 243 16.46 0.07 -2.90
N GLY A 244 17.53 0.52 -2.23
CA GLY A 244 17.50 0.96 -0.84
C GLY A 244 16.50 2.08 -0.61
N ALA A 245 16.46 3.07 -1.50
CA ALA A 245 15.50 4.17 -1.44
C ALA A 245 14.05 3.70 -1.60
N THR A 246 13.81 2.75 -2.50
CA THR A 246 12.48 2.12 -2.67
C THR A 246 12.03 1.43 -1.38
N ILE A 247 12.91 0.62 -0.78
CA ILE A 247 12.65 -0.07 0.49
C ILE A 247 12.37 0.94 1.61
N CYS A 248 13.17 2.02 1.70
CA CYS A 248 12.95 3.08 2.68
C CYS A 248 11.59 3.73 2.51
N GLY A 249 11.16 3.97 1.26
CA GLY A 249 9.86 4.53 0.95
C GLY A 249 8.69 3.66 1.39
N THR A 250 8.70 2.40 0.99
CA THR A 250 7.61 1.45 1.25
C THR A 250 7.51 1.06 2.72
N PHE A 251 8.61 0.64 3.33
CA PHE A 251 8.65 0.24 4.74
C PHE A 251 8.56 1.45 5.67
N GLY A 252 9.17 2.58 5.30
CA GLY A 252 9.02 3.84 6.00
C GLY A 252 7.57 4.30 6.07
N ALA A 253 6.81 4.19 4.98
CA ALA A 253 5.36 4.47 4.98
C ALA A 253 4.58 3.49 5.88
N GLY A 254 4.94 2.21 5.90
CA GLY A 254 4.35 1.24 6.83
C GLY A 254 4.61 1.60 8.30
N PHE A 255 5.83 1.99 8.66
CA PHE A 255 6.16 2.49 10.00
C PHE A 255 5.49 3.83 10.31
N LEU A 256 5.38 4.74 9.35
CA LEU A 256 4.67 6.01 9.49
C LEU A 256 3.19 5.77 9.83
N MET A 257 2.52 4.86 9.11
CA MET A 257 1.13 4.47 9.40
C MET A 257 0.99 3.83 10.79
N ALA A 258 1.91 2.95 11.18
CA ALA A 258 1.95 2.36 12.53
C ALA A 258 2.17 3.41 13.63
N GLY A 259 3.01 4.42 13.36
CA GLY A 259 3.24 5.57 14.23
C GLY A 259 1.99 6.41 14.42
N PHE A 260 1.28 6.74 13.33
CA PHE A 260 -0.01 7.43 13.41
C PHE A 260 -1.08 6.60 14.13
N ALA A 261 -1.16 5.29 13.88
CA ALA A 261 -2.09 4.42 14.61
C ALA A 261 -1.82 4.46 16.12
N SER A 262 -0.55 4.40 16.52
CA SER A 262 -0.12 4.53 17.92
C SER A 262 -0.47 5.90 18.51
N LEU A 263 -0.27 6.99 17.75
CA LEU A 263 -0.64 8.34 18.18
C LEU A 263 -2.15 8.48 18.38
N HIS A 264 -2.96 8.00 17.42
CA HIS A 264 -4.42 7.97 17.54
C HIS A 264 -4.88 7.19 18.78
N PHE A 265 -4.21 6.08 19.10
CA PHE A 265 -4.51 5.28 20.29
C PHE A 265 -4.15 6.02 21.59
N ARG A 266 -2.96 6.62 21.67
CA ARG A 266 -2.47 7.38 22.84
C ARG A 266 -3.24 8.67 23.10
N LEU A 267 -3.90 9.22 22.08
CA LEU A 267 -4.71 10.44 22.21
C LEU A 267 -6.19 10.17 22.51
N ARG A 268 -6.61 8.91 22.67
CA ARG A 268 -8.00 8.59 23.05
C ARG A 268 -8.35 9.18 24.42
N GLY A 269 -9.57 9.70 24.51
CA GLY A 269 -10.11 10.29 25.74
C GLY A 269 -9.51 11.65 26.12
N LYS A 270 -8.65 12.23 25.29
CA LYS A 270 -8.08 13.57 25.51
C LYS A 270 -8.87 14.62 24.73
N ASP A 271 -9.21 15.73 25.40
CA ASP A 271 -9.98 16.83 24.79
C ASP A 271 -9.22 17.51 23.64
N TRP A 272 -7.89 17.52 23.71
CA TRP A 272 -7.01 18.09 22.68
C TRP A 272 -6.61 17.11 21.57
N ARG A 273 -7.27 15.95 21.47
CA ARG A 273 -6.97 14.92 20.47
C ARG A 273 -6.99 15.46 19.03
N VAL A 274 -8.05 16.16 18.65
CA VAL A 274 -8.23 16.67 17.28
C VAL A 274 -7.13 17.67 16.91
N PRO A 275 -6.88 18.75 17.67
CA PRO A 275 -5.83 19.70 17.30
C PRO A 275 -4.44 19.05 17.26
N ALA A 276 -4.11 18.13 18.18
CA ALA A 276 -2.81 17.45 18.11
C ALA A 276 -2.67 16.51 16.92
N LEU A 277 -3.73 15.80 16.52
CA LEU A 277 -3.68 14.98 15.32
C LEU A 277 -3.53 15.82 14.06
N VAL A 278 -4.27 16.93 13.96
CA VAL A 278 -4.15 17.87 12.84
C VAL A 278 -2.72 18.39 12.73
N LEU A 279 -2.16 18.88 13.85
CA LEU A 279 -0.77 19.35 13.88
C LEU A 279 0.22 18.24 13.54
N ALA A 280 0.01 17.01 14.05
CA ALA A 280 0.87 15.88 13.72
C ALA A 280 0.86 15.60 12.20
N TYR A 281 -0.31 15.46 11.58
CA TYR A 281 -0.42 15.24 10.13
C TYR A 281 0.23 16.37 9.33
N LEU A 282 -0.07 17.63 9.64
CA LEU A 282 0.53 18.78 8.94
C LEU A 282 2.06 18.83 9.14
N SER A 283 2.54 18.55 10.35
CA SER A 283 3.97 18.56 10.65
C SER A 283 4.75 17.49 9.88
N THR A 284 4.13 16.35 9.55
CA THR A 284 4.79 15.31 8.74
C THR A 284 5.04 15.71 7.29
N MET A 285 4.55 16.87 6.83
CA MET A 285 5.02 17.46 5.57
C MET A 285 6.48 17.92 5.65
N MET A 286 6.99 18.12 6.87
CA MET A 286 8.40 18.35 7.16
C MET A 286 9.09 17.02 7.50
N LEU A 287 10.37 16.91 7.14
CA LEU A 287 11.15 15.69 7.34
C LEU A 287 11.32 15.31 8.82
N LEU A 288 11.68 16.27 9.69
CA LEU A 288 11.97 15.97 11.10
C LEU A 288 10.76 15.44 11.88
N PRO A 289 9.56 16.04 11.81
CA PRO A 289 8.38 15.47 12.45
C PRO A 289 7.94 14.15 11.83
N MET A 290 8.13 13.95 10.52
CA MET A 290 7.90 12.67 9.86
C MET A 290 8.77 11.57 10.48
N ILE A 291 10.07 11.83 10.65
CA ILE A 291 11.00 10.89 11.31
C ILE A 291 10.54 10.58 12.75
N ALA A 292 10.08 11.58 13.51
CA ALA A 292 9.56 11.35 14.86
C ALA A 292 8.37 10.37 14.88
N ILE A 293 7.41 10.50 13.95
CA ILE A 293 6.29 9.56 13.83
C ILE A 293 6.76 8.17 13.39
N VAL A 294 7.74 8.08 12.47
CA VAL A 294 8.34 6.79 12.08
C VAL A 294 9.01 6.11 13.28
N ILE A 295 9.73 6.85 14.12
CA ILE A 295 10.34 6.32 15.36
C ILE A 295 9.26 5.80 16.32
N VAL A 296 8.12 6.49 16.45
CA VAL A 296 6.97 5.97 17.21
C VAL A 296 6.49 4.64 16.63
N GLY A 297 6.40 4.51 15.30
CA GLY A 297 6.06 3.26 14.63
C GLY A 297 7.08 2.14 14.85
N LEU A 298 8.37 2.47 14.87
CA LEU A 298 9.47 1.53 15.17
C LEU A 298 9.45 1.06 16.63
N SER A 299 8.98 1.91 17.56
CA SER A 299 8.96 1.60 18.99
C SER A 299 7.92 0.55 19.41
N ASP A 300 6.91 0.31 18.58
CA ASP A 300 5.82 -0.63 18.86
C ASP A 300 5.57 -1.53 17.64
N THR A 301 6.24 -2.68 17.58
CA THR A 301 6.04 -3.70 16.53
C THR A 301 5.31 -4.93 17.05
N ARG A 302 4.41 -4.74 18.03
CA ARG A 302 3.65 -5.85 18.59
C ARG A 302 2.77 -6.49 17.52
N ARG A 303 2.71 -7.82 17.54
CA ARG A 303 1.87 -8.61 16.64
C ARG A 303 0.54 -8.90 17.34
N THR A 304 -0.49 -8.11 17.07
CA THR A 304 -1.84 -8.33 17.61
C THR A 304 -2.59 -9.36 16.78
N ILE A 305 -3.18 -10.36 17.43
CA ILE A 305 -3.99 -11.40 16.80
C ILE A 305 -5.44 -11.15 17.19
N ALA A 306 -6.32 -10.96 16.20
CA ALA A 306 -7.75 -10.83 16.44
C ALA A 306 -8.35 -12.21 16.72
N LEU A 307 -9.19 -12.31 17.75
CA LEU A 307 -9.92 -13.53 18.10
C LEU A 307 -11.42 -13.32 17.89
N THR A 308 -12.11 -14.31 17.32
CA THR A 308 -13.58 -14.33 17.24
C THR A 308 -14.14 -15.70 17.58
N PRO A 309 -15.38 -15.82 18.05
CA PRO A 309 -16.06 -17.11 18.14
C PRO A 309 -15.96 -17.89 16.83
N ALA A 310 -15.70 -19.19 16.92
CA ALA A 310 -15.87 -20.10 15.80
C ALA A 310 -17.35 -20.03 15.34
N ARG A 311 -17.57 -20.01 14.03
CA ARG A 311 -18.93 -20.08 13.49
C ARG A 311 -19.53 -21.43 13.94
N PRO A 312 -20.77 -21.48 14.46
CA PRO A 312 -21.42 -22.76 14.76
C PRO A 312 -21.36 -23.63 13.51
N THR A 313 -20.87 -24.86 13.63
CA THR A 313 -21.11 -25.87 12.62
C THR A 313 -22.60 -26.16 12.70
N ASP A 314 -23.36 -25.78 11.67
CA ASP A 314 -24.71 -26.33 11.50
C ASP A 314 -24.52 -27.85 11.35
N ASN A 315 -24.80 -28.58 12.43
CA ASN A 315 -24.95 -30.02 12.37
C ASN A 315 -26.28 -30.32 11.68
N THR A 316 -26.32 -30.17 10.36
CA THR A 316 -27.37 -30.77 9.53
C THR A 316 -26.94 -32.18 9.14
N ASP A 317 -26.90 -33.07 10.14
CA ASP A 317 -26.95 -34.51 9.95
C ASP A 317 -28.08 -35.04 10.85
N SER A 318 -29.30 -35.02 10.29
CA SER A 318 -30.44 -35.86 10.69
C SER A 318 -31.44 -35.94 9.54
#